data_AF-A0A9W8XJK4-F1
#
_entry.id   AF-A0A9W8XJK4-F1
#
_cell.length_a   1.000
_cell.length_b   1.000
_cell.length_c   1.000
_cell.angle_alpha   90.00
_cell.angle_beta   90.00
_cell.angle_gamma   90.00
#
_symmetry.space_group_name_H-M   'P 1'
#
loop_
_entity.id
_entity.type
_entity.pdbx_description
1 polymer ?
#
loop_
_entity_poly.entity_id
_entity_poly.type
_entity_poly.pdbx_seq_one_letter_code
_entity_poly.pdbx_strand_id
1 'polypeptide(L)'
;MFFAHLKNLTYPHNLIDLAFLVGDSKDNTLDLLNSKLEELQADPEPKNQFGEISILQKDFGQKVNQDVESRHGFAAQAGRRKSMAQARNWLLSAALRPTHSWVYWRDVDVETAPFTILEDLMRHNKDVIVPNVWRPLPDWLGGEQPYDLNSWQESETALALADTLDEDAVIVEGYAEYATWRPHLAYLRDPYGDPDMEMEIDGVGGVSILAKAKVFRQGVHFPAFSFEKHAETEGFGKMAKRMKFSVVGLPHYTIWHLYEPSVDDIRHMEEMEKERKAKEAEEVAKKQKEDKIKEQFDNKGSDWEKDKAVVQNLVQKAKNEEKEEAKKREDEKKAKEAAKEAAKEAAKEAAKEDAKEEAKDDAKADKADSAKDEKPKEAVKKEGADAKKDAVKREEIHEAWGVDEKEKAAPKQ
;
A
#
# COMPACT_ATOMS: atom_id res chain seq x y z
N MET A 1 2.95 -10.60 14.46
CA MET A 1 1.73 -11.08 13.78
C MET A 1 1.37 -12.47 14.29
N PHE A 2 1.99 -13.55 13.82
CA PHE A 2 1.80 -14.97 14.23
C PHE A 2 0.98 -15.25 15.52
N PHE A 3 1.49 -14.90 16.71
CA PHE A 3 0.85 -15.18 18.02
C PHE A 3 -0.54 -14.54 18.19
N ALA A 4 -0.81 -13.40 17.54
CA ALA A 4 -2.14 -12.78 17.57
C ALA A 4 -3.19 -13.65 16.85
N HIS A 5 -2.79 -14.41 15.82
CA HIS A 5 -3.68 -15.35 15.15
C HIS A 5 -3.95 -16.57 16.02
N LEU A 6 -2.97 -17.01 16.83
CA LEU A 6 -3.21 -18.05 17.83
C LEU A 6 -4.20 -17.57 18.90
N LYS A 7 -4.03 -16.34 19.43
CA LYS A 7 -4.97 -15.73 20.40
C LYS A 7 -6.38 -15.53 19.84
N ASN A 8 -6.54 -15.47 18.53
CA ASN A 8 -7.81 -15.21 17.86
C ASN A 8 -8.50 -16.47 17.28
N LEU A 9 -7.97 -17.69 17.46
CA LEU A 9 -8.64 -18.90 16.98
C LEU A 9 -10.00 -19.09 17.69
N THR A 10 -10.99 -19.62 16.98
CA THR A 10 -12.31 -19.92 17.58
C THR A 10 -12.38 -21.31 18.20
N TYR A 11 -11.53 -22.24 17.76
CA TYR A 11 -11.45 -23.59 18.31
C TYR A 11 -10.91 -23.54 19.76
N PRO A 12 -11.52 -24.25 20.74
CA PRO A 12 -11.14 -24.12 22.15
C PRO A 12 -9.65 -24.37 22.40
N HIS A 13 -8.92 -23.35 22.87
CA HIS A 13 -7.45 -23.41 23.03
C HIS A 13 -7.01 -24.54 23.97
N ASN A 14 -7.81 -24.86 24.99
CA ASN A 14 -7.57 -25.96 25.91
C ASN A 14 -7.62 -27.37 25.26
N LEU A 15 -7.95 -27.46 23.96
CA LEU A 15 -7.91 -28.67 23.12
C LEU A 15 -6.78 -28.63 22.08
N ILE A 16 -5.97 -27.56 22.06
CA ILE A 16 -4.84 -27.34 21.17
C ILE A 16 -3.55 -27.48 21.98
N ASP A 17 -2.74 -28.48 21.64
CA ASP A 17 -1.33 -28.52 22.04
C ASP A 17 -0.50 -27.76 20.99
N LEU A 18 0.45 -26.94 21.44
CA LEU A 18 1.40 -26.24 20.57
C LEU A 18 2.78 -26.89 20.68
N ALA A 19 3.43 -27.14 19.55
CA ALA A 19 4.77 -27.71 19.51
C ALA A 19 5.67 -26.94 18.53
N PHE A 20 6.80 -26.44 19.04
CA PHE A 20 7.77 -25.66 18.26
C PHE A 20 9.12 -26.36 18.21
N LEU A 21 9.79 -26.30 17.06
CA LEU A 21 11.16 -26.78 16.88
C LEU A 21 12.07 -25.61 16.51
N VAL A 22 13.01 -25.29 17.40
CA VAL A 22 14.12 -24.36 17.13
C VAL A 22 15.32 -25.16 16.64
N GLY A 23 15.73 -24.91 15.40
CA GLY A 23 16.91 -25.51 14.77
C GLY A 23 18.21 -24.75 15.08
N ASP A 24 19.15 -24.80 14.12
CA ASP A 24 20.50 -24.19 14.14
C ASP A 24 20.51 -22.63 14.18
N SER A 25 19.71 -22.00 15.04
CA SER A 25 19.64 -20.54 15.24
C SER A 25 20.86 -19.99 15.98
N LYS A 26 21.13 -18.70 15.76
CA LYS A 26 22.22 -17.91 16.38
C LYS A 26 21.73 -16.54 16.87
N ASP A 27 20.42 -16.37 16.98
CA ASP A 27 19.75 -15.10 17.28
C ASP A 27 18.78 -15.25 18.47
N ASN A 28 18.02 -14.19 18.77
CA ASN A 28 17.12 -14.11 19.91
C ASN A 28 15.80 -14.90 19.73
N THR A 29 15.67 -15.78 18.73
CA THR A 29 14.42 -16.53 18.45
C THR A 29 13.93 -17.32 19.65
N LEU A 30 14.82 -18.03 20.36
CA LEU A 30 14.40 -18.88 21.50
C LEU A 30 13.83 -18.06 22.66
N ASP A 31 14.50 -16.98 23.06
CA ASP A 31 14.06 -16.13 24.17
C ASP A 31 12.80 -15.31 23.83
N LEU A 32 12.69 -14.87 22.57
CA LEU A 32 11.47 -14.23 22.07
C LEU A 32 10.29 -15.21 22.02
N LEU A 33 10.53 -16.47 21.61
CA LEU A 33 9.54 -17.54 21.59
C LEU A 33 9.06 -17.87 23.01
N ASN A 34 9.98 -18.04 23.97
CA ASN A 34 9.66 -18.23 25.39
C ASN A 34 8.76 -17.09 25.90
N SER A 35 9.22 -15.84 25.77
CA SER A 35 8.49 -14.66 26.25
C SER A 35 7.09 -14.54 25.63
N LYS A 36 6.92 -14.86 24.34
CA LYS A 36 5.61 -14.80 23.66
C LYS A 36 4.68 -15.96 24.00
N LEU A 37 5.20 -17.10 24.44
CA LEU A 37 4.40 -18.23 24.93
C LEU A 37 4.03 -18.07 26.41
N GLU A 38 4.89 -17.44 27.22
CA GLU A 38 4.53 -16.97 28.56
C GLU A 38 3.39 -15.92 28.49
N GLU A 39 3.49 -14.94 27.59
CA GLU A 39 2.42 -13.96 27.30
C GLU A 39 1.14 -14.61 26.70
N LEU A 40 1.22 -15.84 26.22
CA LEU A 40 0.08 -16.61 25.70
C LEU A 40 -0.63 -17.38 26.82
N GLN A 41 0.11 -18.04 27.71
CA GLN A 41 -0.44 -18.80 28.83
C GLN A 41 -0.81 -17.93 30.04
N ALA A 42 -0.32 -16.69 30.13
CA ALA A 42 -0.70 -15.72 31.15
C ALA A 42 -2.09 -15.08 30.94
N ASP A 43 -2.89 -15.56 29.98
CA ASP A 43 -4.27 -15.10 29.81
C ASP A 43 -5.11 -15.40 31.07
N PRO A 44 -5.86 -14.43 31.62
CA PRO A 44 -6.58 -14.59 32.88
C PRO A 44 -7.82 -15.50 32.79
N GLU A 45 -8.23 -15.90 31.58
CA GLU A 45 -9.42 -16.70 31.33
C GLU A 45 -9.01 -18.12 30.86
N PRO A 46 -9.14 -19.17 31.70
CA PRO A 46 -8.54 -20.48 31.44
C PRO A 46 -8.96 -21.18 30.13
N LYS A 47 -10.11 -20.85 29.54
CA LYS A 47 -10.51 -21.38 28.21
C LYS A 47 -9.65 -20.83 27.04
N ASN A 48 -8.98 -19.69 27.26
CA ASN A 48 -8.09 -19.05 26.29
C ASN A 48 -6.65 -19.60 26.36
N GLN A 49 -6.31 -20.35 27.41
CA GLN A 49 -5.00 -20.98 27.58
C GLN A 49 -4.91 -22.25 26.73
N PHE A 50 -3.73 -22.52 26.17
CA PHE A 50 -3.45 -23.71 25.36
C PHE A 50 -3.20 -24.92 26.25
N GLY A 51 -3.48 -26.13 25.75
CA GLY A 51 -3.45 -27.39 26.49
C GLY A 51 -2.06 -27.71 27.06
N GLU A 52 -1.14 -28.15 26.18
CA GLU A 52 0.29 -28.21 26.49
C GLU A 52 1.09 -27.43 25.44
N ILE A 53 2.10 -26.69 25.88
CA ILE A 53 3.07 -26.02 25.00
C ILE A 53 4.43 -26.67 25.16
N SER A 54 4.97 -27.22 24.07
CA SER A 54 6.29 -27.82 23.99
C SER A 54 7.20 -27.00 23.08
N ILE A 55 8.33 -26.52 23.63
CA ILE A 55 9.42 -25.93 22.85
C ILE A 55 10.57 -26.94 22.86
N LEU A 56 10.99 -27.37 21.68
CA LEU A 56 12.09 -28.31 21.52
C LEU A 56 13.21 -27.65 20.72
N GLN A 57 14.45 -27.78 21.19
CA GLN A 57 15.64 -27.31 20.48
C GLN A 57 16.41 -28.51 19.93
N LYS A 58 16.70 -28.49 18.63
CA LYS A 58 17.56 -29.50 18.00
C LYS A 58 18.22 -28.97 16.74
N ASP A 59 19.55 -28.91 16.78
CA ASP A 59 20.39 -28.69 15.61
C ASP A 59 20.37 -29.90 14.66
N PHE A 60 20.42 -29.62 13.36
CA PHE A 60 20.58 -30.61 12.28
C PHE A 60 21.90 -30.43 11.52
N GLY A 61 22.72 -29.44 11.88
CA GLY A 61 24.02 -29.18 11.28
C GLY A 61 23.91 -28.55 9.88
N GLN A 62 22.84 -27.78 9.63
CA GLN A 62 22.65 -27.13 8.32
C GLN A 62 23.80 -26.13 8.06
N LYS A 63 24.61 -26.42 7.05
CA LYS A 63 25.66 -25.51 6.58
C LYS A 63 25.01 -24.38 5.78
N VAL A 64 24.50 -23.38 6.49
CA VAL A 64 23.94 -22.15 5.90
C VAL A 64 25.08 -21.35 5.25
N ASN A 65 25.33 -21.63 3.97
CA ASN A 65 25.99 -20.66 3.09
C ASN A 65 25.05 -19.45 2.98
N GLN A 66 25.54 -18.26 3.36
CA GLN A 66 24.71 -17.06 3.53
C GLN A 66 24.35 -16.36 2.20
N ASP A 67 24.75 -16.91 1.06
CA ASP A 67 24.43 -16.39 -0.26
C ASP A 67 23.01 -16.78 -0.69
N VAL A 68 22.16 -15.78 -0.95
CA VAL A 68 20.77 -15.95 -1.36
C VAL A 68 20.69 -16.61 -2.74
N GLU A 69 21.56 -16.26 -3.68
CA GLU A 69 21.58 -16.85 -5.03
C GLU A 69 21.91 -18.35 -4.95
N SER A 70 22.84 -18.73 -4.08
CA SER A 70 23.17 -20.13 -3.78
C SER A 70 22.04 -20.91 -3.08
N ARG A 71 21.19 -20.25 -2.28
CA ARG A 71 20.05 -20.88 -1.58
C ARG A 71 18.85 -21.15 -2.47
N HIS A 72 18.68 -20.37 -3.54
CA HIS A 72 17.59 -20.54 -4.52
C HIS A 72 18.00 -21.32 -5.78
N GLY A 73 19.25 -21.75 -5.92
CA GLY A 73 19.65 -22.64 -7.01
C GLY A 73 18.99 -24.03 -6.93
N PHE A 74 18.42 -24.51 -8.04
CA PHE A 74 17.70 -25.79 -8.14
C PHE A 74 18.41 -26.97 -7.44
N ALA A 75 19.72 -27.12 -7.70
CA ALA A 75 20.54 -28.20 -7.14
C ALA A 75 20.68 -28.18 -5.60
N ALA A 76 20.51 -27.01 -4.95
CA ALA A 76 20.57 -26.88 -3.50
C ALA A 76 19.23 -27.20 -2.82
N GLN A 77 18.11 -27.00 -3.52
CA GLN A 77 16.76 -27.11 -2.96
C GLN A 77 16.47 -28.53 -2.46
N ALA A 78 16.82 -29.56 -3.23
CA ALA A 78 16.59 -30.96 -2.86
C ALA A 78 17.23 -31.34 -1.51
N GLY A 79 18.44 -30.82 -1.22
CA GLY A 79 19.11 -30.98 0.07
C GLY A 79 18.38 -30.26 1.20
N ARG A 80 17.89 -29.03 0.94
CA ARG A 80 17.06 -28.28 1.89
C ARG A 80 15.77 -29.03 2.23
N ARG A 81 15.00 -29.51 1.25
CA ARG A 81 13.77 -30.30 1.49
C ARG A 81 14.06 -31.56 2.31
N LYS A 82 15.06 -32.37 1.91
CA LYS A 82 15.45 -33.58 2.65
C LYS A 82 15.81 -33.27 4.12
N SER A 83 16.42 -32.11 4.42
CA SER A 83 16.71 -31.70 5.81
C SER A 83 15.52 -31.08 6.56
N MET A 84 14.66 -30.28 5.92
CA MET A 84 13.42 -29.78 6.53
C MET A 84 12.46 -30.93 6.89
N ALA A 85 12.45 -31.99 6.08
CA ALA A 85 11.72 -33.22 6.37
C ALA A 85 12.22 -33.91 7.66
N GLN A 86 13.53 -33.92 7.92
CA GLN A 86 14.09 -34.43 9.18
C GLN A 86 13.61 -33.62 10.38
N ALA A 87 13.56 -32.28 10.25
CA ALA A 87 13.04 -31.39 11.28
C ALA A 87 11.54 -31.61 11.55
N ARG A 88 10.69 -31.58 10.51
CA ARG A 88 9.24 -31.85 10.64
C ARG A 88 8.98 -33.24 11.24
N ASN A 89 9.68 -34.29 10.79
CA ASN A 89 9.53 -35.64 11.34
C ASN A 89 9.96 -35.74 12.81
N TRP A 90 11.03 -35.05 13.22
CA TRP A 90 11.51 -35.11 14.59
C TRP A 90 10.55 -34.39 15.55
N LEU A 91 10.06 -33.20 15.15
CA LEU A 91 9.00 -32.48 15.88
C LEU A 91 7.74 -33.33 16.02
N LEU A 92 7.26 -33.92 14.92
CA LEU A 92 6.12 -34.84 14.90
C LEU A 92 6.30 -36.01 15.87
N SER A 93 7.47 -36.66 15.84
CA SER A 93 7.77 -37.84 16.65
C SER A 93 7.90 -37.53 18.14
N ALA A 94 8.29 -36.30 18.49
CA ALA A 94 8.39 -35.86 19.87
C ALA A 94 7.07 -35.33 20.45
N ALA A 95 6.23 -34.69 19.63
CA ALA A 95 5.01 -34.03 20.08
C ALA A 95 3.73 -34.88 19.97
N LEU A 96 3.64 -35.85 19.05
CA LEU A 96 2.40 -36.58 18.76
C LEU A 96 2.01 -37.55 19.89
N ARG A 97 1.05 -37.14 20.73
CA ARG A 97 0.47 -37.97 21.81
C ARG A 97 -0.64 -38.88 21.29
N PRO A 98 -0.98 -39.97 22.02
CA PRO A 98 -2.12 -40.85 21.69
C PRO A 98 -3.50 -40.16 21.70
N THR A 99 -3.63 -39.06 22.46
CA THR A 99 -4.87 -38.27 22.63
C THR A 99 -5.21 -37.39 21.44
N HIS A 100 -4.22 -36.98 20.63
CA HIS A 100 -4.48 -36.10 19.49
C HIS A 100 -5.37 -36.78 18.44
N SER A 101 -6.34 -36.05 17.90
CA SER A 101 -7.20 -36.52 16.80
C SER A 101 -6.77 -35.95 15.45
N TRP A 102 -6.16 -34.78 15.45
CA TRP A 102 -5.65 -34.04 14.30
C TRP A 102 -4.24 -33.52 14.61
N VAL A 103 -3.49 -33.20 13.56
CA VAL A 103 -2.23 -32.45 13.60
C VAL A 103 -2.38 -31.32 12.59
N TYR A 104 -2.10 -30.08 13.01
CA TYR A 104 -2.12 -28.91 12.14
C TYR A 104 -0.70 -28.37 11.99
N TRP A 105 -0.15 -28.48 10.79
CA TRP A 105 1.09 -27.83 10.40
C TRP A 105 0.76 -26.41 9.95
N ARG A 106 1.55 -25.44 10.43
CA ARG A 106 1.48 -24.04 10.01
C ARG A 106 2.89 -23.45 10.08
N ASP A 107 3.33 -22.84 9.00
CA ASP A 107 4.61 -22.11 8.99
C ASP A 107 4.43 -20.72 9.64
N VAL A 108 5.50 -20.16 10.24
CA VAL A 108 5.42 -19.04 11.21
C VAL A 108 5.17 -17.66 10.57
N ASP A 109 5.32 -17.61 9.26
CA ASP A 109 5.27 -16.51 8.31
C ASP A 109 3.88 -16.32 7.66
N VAL A 110 2.89 -17.16 8.01
CA VAL A 110 1.48 -16.94 7.66
C VAL A 110 0.95 -15.66 8.31
N GLU A 111 0.82 -14.60 7.51
CA GLU A 111 0.40 -13.25 7.87
C GLU A 111 -1.09 -13.17 8.25
N THR A 112 -1.99 -13.76 7.47
CA THR A 112 -3.41 -13.87 7.86
C THR A 112 -4.06 -15.19 7.44
N ALA A 113 -5.04 -15.62 8.24
CA ALA A 113 -5.90 -16.76 7.98
C ALA A 113 -7.23 -16.55 8.73
N PRO A 114 -8.35 -17.15 8.30
CA PRO A 114 -9.60 -17.09 9.05
C PRO A 114 -9.45 -17.68 10.47
N PHE A 115 -10.13 -17.09 11.44
CA PHE A 115 -10.08 -17.50 12.85
C PHE A 115 -10.68 -18.89 13.09
N THR A 116 -11.59 -19.30 12.21
CA THR A 116 -12.28 -20.60 12.14
C THR A 116 -11.51 -21.68 11.38
N ILE A 117 -10.26 -21.44 10.97
CA ILE A 117 -9.52 -22.35 10.07
C ILE A 117 -9.39 -23.81 10.54
N LEU A 118 -9.42 -24.06 11.84
CA LEU A 118 -9.40 -25.44 12.35
C LEU A 118 -10.75 -26.11 12.09
N GLU A 119 -11.85 -25.48 12.46
CA GLU A 119 -13.22 -25.93 12.20
C GLU A 119 -13.52 -26.05 10.70
N ASP A 120 -13.13 -25.04 9.93
CA ASP A 120 -13.37 -24.91 8.49
C ASP A 120 -12.66 -26.01 7.71
N LEU A 121 -11.47 -26.45 8.14
CA LEU A 121 -10.76 -27.59 7.54
C LEU A 121 -11.25 -28.93 8.11
N MET A 122 -11.57 -29.02 9.41
CA MET A 122 -12.04 -30.26 10.06
C MET A 122 -13.38 -30.74 9.51
N ARG A 123 -14.32 -29.84 9.18
CA ARG A 123 -15.68 -30.18 8.71
C ARG A 123 -15.69 -31.01 7.41
N HIS A 124 -14.71 -30.82 6.53
CA HIS A 124 -14.54 -31.62 5.30
C HIS A 124 -14.20 -33.09 5.58
N ASN A 125 -13.74 -33.40 6.81
CA ASN A 125 -13.49 -34.76 7.29
C ASN A 125 -12.55 -35.58 6.36
N LYS A 126 -11.61 -34.92 5.68
CA LYS A 126 -10.55 -35.58 4.89
C LYS A 126 -9.43 -36.05 5.79
N ASP A 127 -8.57 -36.92 5.29
CA ASP A 127 -7.45 -37.44 6.06
C ASP A 127 -6.25 -36.48 6.02
N VAL A 128 -6.03 -35.81 4.88
CA VAL A 128 -5.15 -34.66 4.68
C VAL A 128 -5.92 -33.59 3.89
N ILE A 129 -5.88 -32.34 4.36
CA ILE A 129 -6.46 -31.18 3.67
C ILE A 129 -5.57 -29.94 3.79
N VAL A 130 -5.48 -29.16 2.71
CA VAL A 130 -4.76 -27.86 2.67
C VAL A 130 -5.66 -26.74 2.13
N PRO A 131 -5.53 -25.51 2.64
CA PRO A 131 -6.08 -24.31 2.01
C PRO A 131 -5.23 -23.89 0.80
N ASN A 132 -5.73 -22.94 0.01
CA ASN A 132 -4.91 -22.22 -0.95
C ASN A 132 -4.04 -21.16 -0.25
N VAL A 133 -2.84 -20.90 -0.76
CA VAL A 133 -1.85 -20.01 -0.13
C VAL A 133 -1.38 -18.95 -1.12
N TRP A 134 -1.73 -17.71 -0.82
CA TRP A 134 -1.36 -16.53 -1.60
C TRP A 134 -0.50 -15.59 -0.74
N ARG A 135 0.14 -14.61 -1.36
CA ARG A 135 0.78 -13.48 -0.67
C ARG A 135 0.14 -12.16 -1.13
N PRO A 136 -0.03 -11.18 -0.24
CA PRO A 136 -0.27 -9.82 -0.69
C PRO A 136 0.98 -9.36 -1.45
N LEU A 137 0.78 -8.47 -2.40
CA LEU A 137 1.85 -7.69 -3.03
C LEU A 137 1.49 -6.21 -2.91
N PRO A 138 2.46 -5.30 -2.96
CA PRO A 138 2.15 -3.89 -3.14
C PRO A 138 1.47 -3.62 -4.49
N ASP A 139 0.68 -2.55 -4.58
CA ASP A 139 -0.14 -2.22 -5.76
C ASP A 139 0.67 -2.20 -7.08
N TRP A 140 1.91 -1.72 -7.04
CA TRP A 140 2.80 -1.62 -8.21
C TRP A 140 3.32 -2.98 -8.71
N LEU A 141 3.18 -4.05 -7.92
CA LEU A 141 3.45 -5.44 -8.30
C LEU A 141 2.16 -6.25 -8.56
N GLY A 142 0.98 -5.62 -8.51
CA GLY A 142 -0.30 -6.26 -8.83
C GLY A 142 -1.18 -6.65 -7.64
N GLY A 143 -0.85 -6.25 -6.40
CA GLY A 143 -1.74 -6.37 -5.23
C GLY A 143 -1.82 -7.75 -4.57
N GLU A 144 -1.82 -8.84 -5.33
CA GLU A 144 -1.85 -10.22 -4.80
C GLU A 144 -1.17 -11.21 -5.76
N GLN A 145 -0.62 -12.31 -5.24
CA GLN A 145 0.00 -13.37 -6.04
C GLN A 145 -0.14 -14.76 -5.39
N PRO A 146 -0.34 -15.85 -6.17
CA PRO A 146 -0.16 -17.21 -5.68
C PRO A 146 1.24 -17.42 -5.07
N TYR A 147 1.32 -18.13 -3.95
CA TYR A 147 2.57 -18.34 -3.21
C TYR A 147 3.01 -19.82 -3.15
N ASP A 148 2.19 -20.72 -2.59
CA ASP A 148 2.59 -22.11 -2.41
C ASP A 148 2.28 -22.97 -3.65
N LEU A 149 3.28 -23.07 -4.54
CA LEU A 149 3.22 -23.91 -5.75
C LEU A 149 3.36 -25.42 -5.48
N ASN A 150 3.59 -25.85 -4.22
CA ASN A 150 3.85 -27.24 -3.88
C ASN A 150 2.57 -28.06 -3.60
N SER A 151 1.40 -27.41 -3.59
CA SER A 151 0.07 -28.06 -3.63
C SER A 151 -0.38 -28.20 -5.09
N TRP A 152 -0.43 -29.43 -5.61
CA TRP A 152 -0.70 -29.70 -7.03
C TRP A 152 -1.30 -31.09 -7.27
N GLN A 153 -2.06 -31.26 -8.35
CA GLN A 153 -2.47 -32.59 -8.86
C GLN A 153 -1.46 -33.08 -9.91
N GLU A 154 -1.22 -34.40 -9.95
CA GLU A 154 -0.19 -35.01 -10.80
C GLU A 154 -0.50 -34.90 -12.31
N SER A 155 0.54 -34.86 -13.16
CA SER A 155 0.40 -34.80 -14.62
C SER A 155 1.09 -35.96 -15.33
N GLU A 156 0.60 -36.35 -16.51
CA GLU A 156 1.25 -37.38 -17.34
C GLU A 156 2.67 -36.97 -17.75
N THR A 157 2.90 -35.68 -18.02
CA THR A 157 4.22 -35.14 -18.38
C THR A 157 5.20 -35.20 -17.22
N ALA A 158 4.75 -34.91 -15.99
CA ALA A 158 5.58 -34.99 -14.79
C ALA A 158 5.91 -36.44 -14.40
N LEU A 159 4.99 -37.39 -14.62
CA LEU A 159 5.26 -38.82 -14.47
C LEU A 159 6.28 -39.30 -15.51
N ALA A 160 6.10 -38.95 -16.79
CA ALA A 160 7.05 -39.30 -17.84
C ALA A 160 8.44 -38.69 -17.60
N LEU A 161 8.52 -37.46 -17.06
CA LEU A 161 9.76 -36.85 -16.61
C LEU A 161 10.37 -37.63 -15.44
N ALA A 162 9.57 -37.96 -14.41
CA ALA A 162 10.03 -38.68 -13.23
C ALA A 162 10.67 -40.04 -13.57
N ASP A 163 10.14 -40.77 -14.56
CA ASP A 163 10.69 -42.04 -15.05
C ASP A 163 12.07 -41.88 -15.74
N THR A 164 12.46 -40.67 -16.17
CA THR A 164 13.79 -40.41 -16.76
C THR A 164 14.88 -40.03 -15.76
N LEU A 165 14.52 -39.76 -14.50
CA LEU A 165 15.45 -39.25 -13.48
C LEU A 165 16.06 -40.37 -12.62
N ASP A 166 17.27 -40.15 -12.09
CA ASP A 166 17.94 -41.05 -11.13
C ASP A 166 17.11 -41.26 -9.86
N GLU A 167 17.28 -42.40 -9.16
CA GLU A 167 16.48 -42.78 -7.99
C GLU A 167 16.47 -41.71 -6.89
N ASP A 168 17.64 -41.13 -6.58
CA ASP A 168 17.82 -40.11 -5.53
C ASP A 168 17.36 -38.69 -5.91
N ALA A 169 17.05 -38.46 -7.18
CA ALA A 169 16.65 -37.15 -7.71
C ALA A 169 15.33 -36.67 -7.10
N VAL A 170 15.18 -35.35 -6.97
CA VAL A 170 13.98 -34.70 -6.45
C VAL A 170 13.52 -33.64 -7.46
N ILE A 171 12.30 -33.77 -7.95
CA ILE A 171 11.57 -32.76 -8.71
C ILE A 171 11.15 -31.66 -7.72
N VAL A 172 11.20 -30.41 -8.18
CA VAL A 172 10.90 -29.23 -7.40
C VAL A 172 10.06 -28.28 -8.25
N GLU A 173 8.88 -27.92 -7.77
CA GLU A 173 8.02 -26.97 -8.48
C GLU A 173 8.52 -25.51 -8.41
N GLY A 174 8.13 -24.72 -9.40
CA GLY A 174 8.52 -23.31 -9.55
C GLY A 174 9.87 -23.08 -10.25
N TYR A 175 10.52 -24.14 -10.76
CA TYR A 175 11.81 -24.08 -11.44
C TYR A 175 11.68 -24.29 -12.95
N ALA A 176 12.43 -23.51 -13.74
CA ALA A 176 12.37 -23.57 -15.20
C ALA A 176 13.07 -24.81 -15.78
N GLU A 177 13.92 -25.46 -14.98
CA GLU A 177 14.66 -26.67 -15.31
C GLU A 177 13.75 -27.88 -15.61
N TYR A 178 12.58 -27.98 -14.97
CA TYR A 178 11.63 -29.07 -15.15
C TYR A 178 10.23 -28.56 -15.50
N ALA A 179 9.83 -28.68 -16.77
CA ALA A 179 8.48 -28.37 -17.22
C ALA A 179 7.49 -29.50 -16.84
N THR A 180 7.01 -29.48 -15.60
CA THR A 180 6.11 -30.49 -15.02
C THR A 180 4.67 -30.41 -15.54
N TRP A 181 4.22 -29.22 -15.96
CA TRP A 181 2.84 -28.96 -16.44
C TRP A 181 1.74 -29.42 -15.46
N ARG A 182 2.03 -29.37 -14.15
CA ARG A 182 1.06 -29.74 -13.11
C ARG A 182 0.06 -28.60 -12.87
N PRO A 183 -1.24 -28.89 -12.71
CA PRO A 183 -2.19 -27.91 -12.18
C PRO A 183 -1.92 -27.67 -10.68
N HIS A 184 -1.27 -26.54 -10.37
CA HIS A 184 -1.05 -26.08 -9.00
C HIS A 184 -2.33 -25.46 -8.43
N LEU A 185 -2.68 -25.81 -7.19
CA LEU A 185 -3.82 -25.28 -6.45
C LEU A 185 -3.82 -23.74 -6.41
N ALA A 186 -2.62 -23.15 -6.32
CA ALA A 186 -2.39 -21.71 -6.28
C ALA A 186 -3.02 -20.95 -7.46
N TYR A 187 -2.96 -21.50 -8.69
CA TYR A 187 -3.51 -20.86 -9.89
C TYR A 187 -5.01 -21.11 -10.10
N LEU A 188 -5.66 -21.90 -9.24
CA LEU A 188 -7.07 -22.29 -9.37
C LEU A 188 -8.03 -21.46 -8.50
N ARG A 189 -7.55 -20.36 -7.89
CA ARG A 189 -8.37 -19.45 -7.08
C ARG A 189 -9.27 -18.56 -7.95
N ASP A 190 -10.57 -18.72 -7.79
CA ASP A 190 -11.56 -17.68 -8.08
C ASP A 190 -11.91 -16.96 -6.76
N PRO A 191 -11.73 -15.64 -6.63
CA PRO A 191 -12.14 -14.87 -5.45
C PRO A 191 -13.66 -14.90 -5.15
N TYR A 192 -14.48 -15.33 -6.11
CA TYR A 192 -15.93 -15.52 -5.99
C TYR A 192 -16.34 -17.00 -6.00
N GLY A 193 -15.37 -17.92 -6.04
CA GLY A 193 -15.60 -19.36 -6.00
C GLY A 193 -16.05 -19.86 -4.63
N ASP A 194 -16.63 -21.05 -4.60
CA ASP A 194 -17.10 -21.69 -3.37
C ASP A 194 -15.92 -22.09 -2.46
N PRO A 195 -15.76 -21.52 -1.25
CA PRO A 195 -14.68 -21.91 -0.32
C PRO A 195 -14.78 -23.38 0.11
N ASP A 196 -15.95 -24.01 -0.03
CA ASP A 196 -16.18 -25.42 0.29
C ASP A 196 -15.77 -26.37 -0.86
N MET A 197 -15.35 -25.83 -2.02
CA MET A 197 -14.95 -26.64 -3.18
C MET A 197 -13.73 -27.51 -2.86
N GLU A 198 -13.85 -28.81 -3.12
CA GLU A 198 -12.79 -29.79 -2.87
C GLU A 198 -12.13 -30.24 -4.19
N MET A 199 -10.80 -30.30 -4.20
CA MET A 199 -10.00 -30.86 -5.30
C MET A 199 -9.07 -31.95 -4.77
N GLU A 200 -9.00 -33.13 -5.40
CA GLU A 200 -7.95 -34.10 -5.08
C GLU A 200 -6.58 -33.62 -5.58
N ILE A 201 -5.58 -33.64 -4.71
CA ILE A 201 -4.19 -33.23 -5.03
C ILE A 201 -3.20 -34.32 -4.64
N ASP A 202 -2.06 -34.38 -5.32
CA ASP A 202 -1.03 -35.41 -5.15
C ASP A 202 0.22 -34.86 -4.44
N GLY A 203 0.61 -33.63 -4.77
CA GLY A 203 1.56 -32.82 -3.99
C GLY A 203 0.84 -31.98 -2.95
N VAL A 204 1.51 -31.74 -1.82
CA VAL A 204 1.00 -30.99 -0.66
C VAL A 204 2.01 -29.92 -0.25
N GLY A 205 1.53 -28.68 -0.14
CA GLY A 205 2.27 -27.53 0.37
C GLY A 205 2.57 -27.58 1.86
N GLY A 206 3.58 -26.83 2.31
CA GLY A 206 4.07 -26.87 3.69
C GLY A 206 3.42 -25.86 4.64
N VAL A 207 2.90 -24.77 4.06
CA VAL A 207 2.55 -23.55 4.81
C VAL A 207 1.35 -23.74 5.74
N SER A 208 0.40 -24.61 5.35
CA SER A 208 -0.76 -24.99 6.17
C SER A 208 -1.25 -26.38 5.76
N ILE A 209 -1.24 -27.33 6.69
CA ILE A 209 -1.75 -28.70 6.48
C ILE A 209 -2.53 -29.14 7.71
N LEU A 210 -3.83 -29.42 7.56
CA LEU A 210 -4.57 -30.18 8.56
C LEU A 210 -4.60 -31.66 8.14
N ALA A 211 -4.15 -32.55 9.02
CA ALA A 211 -4.22 -33.99 8.79
C ALA A 211 -4.66 -34.75 10.04
N LYS A 212 -5.41 -35.85 9.86
CA LYS A 212 -5.86 -36.67 10.99
C LYS A 212 -4.66 -37.38 11.62
N ALA A 213 -4.60 -37.43 12.95
CA ALA A 213 -3.49 -38.06 13.68
C ALA A 213 -3.27 -39.55 13.30
N LYS A 214 -4.31 -40.25 12.82
CA LYS A 214 -4.21 -41.62 12.29
C LYS A 214 -3.27 -41.75 11.07
N VAL A 215 -3.10 -40.70 10.26
CA VAL A 215 -2.26 -40.70 9.05
C VAL A 215 -0.80 -40.93 9.45
N PHE A 216 -0.33 -40.11 10.39
CA PHE A 216 1.02 -40.22 10.95
C PHE A 216 1.21 -41.51 11.75
N ARG A 217 0.23 -41.90 12.59
CA ARG A 217 0.31 -43.16 13.38
C ARG A 217 0.30 -44.44 12.53
N GLN A 218 -0.13 -44.38 11.27
CA GLN A 218 -0.07 -45.52 10.34
C GLN A 218 1.22 -45.52 9.50
N GLY A 219 2.09 -44.51 9.61
CA GLY A 219 3.44 -44.49 9.03
C GLY A 219 3.69 -43.42 7.97
N VAL A 220 2.67 -42.63 7.59
CA VAL A 220 2.86 -41.51 6.67
C VAL A 220 3.65 -40.39 7.36
N HIS A 221 4.71 -39.92 6.71
CA HIS A 221 5.63 -38.92 7.26
C HIS A 221 6.23 -38.07 6.12
N PHE A 222 7.05 -37.08 6.43
CA PHE A 222 7.72 -36.22 5.45
C PHE A 222 8.99 -36.93 4.94
N PRO A 223 9.12 -37.35 3.67
CA PRO A 223 10.29 -38.14 3.25
C PRO A 223 11.58 -37.31 3.29
N ALA A 224 12.54 -37.75 4.09
CA ALA A 224 13.90 -37.18 4.18
C ALA A 224 14.87 -37.74 3.12
N PHE A 225 14.31 -38.43 2.13
CA PHE A 225 14.93 -39.15 1.02
C PHE A 225 14.02 -38.96 -0.21
N SER A 226 14.44 -39.41 -1.40
CA SER A 226 13.54 -39.33 -2.56
C SER A 226 12.44 -40.38 -2.48
N PHE A 227 11.19 -39.94 -2.43
CA PHE A 227 10.00 -40.79 -2.52
C PHE A 227 9.23 -40.39 -3.78
N GLU A 228 9.23 -41.27 -4.79
CA GLU A 228 8.62 -41.00 -6.11
C GLU A 228 9.09 -39.68 -6.76
N LYS A 229 10.39 -39.39 -6.63
CA LYS A 229 11.06 -38.13 -7.04
C LYS A 229 10.64 -36.89 -6.25
N HIS A 230 10.08 -37.03 -5.04
CA HIS A 230 9.68 -35.91 -4.19
C HIS A 230 10.24 -36.08 -2.78
N ALA A 231 10.28 -35.01 -1.99
CA ALA A 231 10.71 -35.03 -0.60
C ALA A 231 9.76 -34.18 0.25
N GLU A 232 9.95 -34.20 1.57
CA GLU A 232 9.23 -33.35 2.53
C GLU A 232 7.69 -33.37 2.36
N THR A 233 7.03 -32.24 2.08
CA THR A 233 5.56 -32.11 2.07
C THR A 233 4.94 -32.71 0.81
N GLU A 234 5.60 -32.58 -0.33
CA GLU A 234 5.19 -33.18 -1.61
C GLU A 234 5.32 -34.71 -1.56
N GLY A 235 6.42 -35.21 -0.96
CA GLY A 235 6.60 -36.63 -0.67
C GLY A 235 5.56 -37.17 0.34
N PHE A 236 5.17 -36.36 1.33
CA PHE A 236 4.10 -36.69 2.29
C PHE A 236 2.73 -36.83 1.60
N GLY A 237 2.39 -35.91 0.67
CA GLY A 237 1.16 -36.00 -0.15
C GLY A 237 1.10 -37.29 -0.96
N LYS A 238 2.16 -37.61 -1.71
CA LYS A 238 2.26 -38.87 -2.46
C LYS A 238 2.17 -40.09 -1.54
N MET A 239 2.86 -40.09 -0.40
CA MET A 239 2.84 -41.20 0.56
C MET A 239 1.44 -41.42 1.13
N ALA A 240 0.70 -40.34 1.46
CA ALA A 240 -0.68 -40.42 1.91
C ALA A 240 -1.60 -41.05 0.84
N LYS A 241 -1.53 -40.60 -0.42
CA LYS A 241 -2.30 -41.21 -1.52
C LYS A 241 -1.93 -42.68 -1.76
N ARG A 242 -0.65 -43.06 -1.70
CA ARG A 242 -0.23 -44.48 -1.82
C ARG A 242 -0.80 -45.35 -0.71
N MET A 243 -0.84 -44.82 0.52
CA MET A 243 -1.46 -45.47 1.68
C MET A 243 -3.01 -45.36 1.72
N LYS A 244 -3.63 -44.89 0.63
CA LYS A 244 -5.10 -44.80 0.43
C LYS A 244 -5.81 -43.86 1.41
N PHE A 245 -5.11 -42.83 1.89
CA PHE A 245 -5.74 -41.68 2.53
C PHE A 245 -6.27 -40.69 1.49
N SER A 246 -7.32 -39.97 1.88
CA SER A 246 -7.82 -38.82 1.12
C SER A 246 -6.89 -37.61 1.28
N VAL A 247 -6.48 -37.01 0.16
CA VAL A 247 -5.59 -35.83 0.09
C VAL A 247 -6.26 -34.78 -0.77
N VAL A 248 -6.63 -33.65 -0.17
CA VAL A 248 -7.50 -32.63 -0.77
C VAL A 248 -6.92 -31.22 -0.62
N GLY A 249 -7.06 -30.40 -1.66
CA GLY A 249 -6.88 -28.95 -1.60
C GLY A 249 -8.21 -28.23 -1.72
N LEU A 250 -8.34 -27.09 -1.05
CA LEU A 250 -9.43 -26.13 -1.26
C LEU A 250 -8.91 -24.97 -2.12
N PRO A 251 -9.30 -24.85 -3.41
CA PRO A 251 -8.71 -23.85 -4.31
C PRO A 251 -9.17 -22.42 -4.03
N HIS A 252 -10.28 -22.24 -3.31
CA HIS A 252 -10.90 -20.93 -3.07
C HIS A 252 -10.76 -20.47 -1.61
N TYR A 253 -10.75 -21.40 -0.64
CA TYR A 253 -10.41 -21.10 0.75
C TYR A 253 -8.94 -20.65 0.85
N THR A 254 -8.71 -19.35 1.06
CA THR A 254 -7.38 -18.73 0.91
C THR A 254 -6.80 -18.27 2.25
N ILE A 255 -5.53 -18.59 2.50
CA ILE A 255 -4.70 -17.97 3.54
C ILE A 255 -3.56 -17.14 2.92
N TRP A 256 -3.00 -16.24 3.72
CA TRP A 256 -2.03 -15.25 3.28
C TRP A 256 -0.69 -15.44 3.98
N HIS A 257 0.36 -15.63 3.19
CA HIS A 257 1.76 -15.62 3.61
C HIS A 257 2.32 -14.20 3.59
N LEU A 258 3.21 -13.87 4.52
CA LEU A 258 3.88 -12.57 4.59
C LEU A 258 4.60 -12.22 3.28
N TYR A 259 4.50 -10.95 2.88
CA TYR A 259 5.34 -10.40 1.81
C TYR A 259 6.75 -10.09 2.32
N GLU A 260 7.73 -10.85 1.85
CA GLU A 260 9.16 -10.52 1.97
C GLU A 260 9.61 -9.73 0.72
N PRO A 261 9.97 -8.43 0.83
CA PRO A 261 10.43 -7.64 -0.32
C PRO A 261 11.82 -8.06 -0.76
N SER A 262 12.05 -8.15 -2.08
CA SER A 262 13.41 -8.36 -2.61
C SER A 262 14.26 -7.08 -2.51
N VAL A 263 15.58 -7.21 -2.74
CA VAL A 263 16.51 -6.06 -2.74
C VAL A 263 16.08 -4.96 -3.72
N ASP A 264 15.48 -5.32 -4.85
CA ASP A 264 15.01 -4.35 -5.85
C ASP A 264 13.63 -3.76 -5.49
N ASP A 265 12.79 -4.49 -4.77
CA ASP A 265 11.54 -3.96 -4.21
C ASP A 265 11.83 -2.94 -3.10
N ILE A 266 12.83 -3.19 -2.25
CA ILE A 266 13.28 -2.24 -1.22
C ILE A 266 13.76 -0.94 -1.86
N ARG A 267 14.58 -1.03 -2.92
CA ARG A 267 15.05 0.12 -3.70
C ARG A 267 13.88 0.92 -4.27
N HIS A 268 12.90 0.25 -4.87
CA HIS A 268 11.75 0.94 -5.45
C HIS A 268 10.84 1.58 -4.38
N MET A 269 10.66 0.94 -3.23
CA MET A 269 9.97 1.54 -2.08
C MET A 269 10.68 2.79 -1.56
N GLU A 270 12.00 2.77 -1.46
CA GLU A 270 12.78 3.96 -1.10
C GLU A 270 12.64 5.09 -2.13
N GLU A 271 12.69 4.78 -3.43
CA GLU A 271 12.50 5.77 -4.51
C GLU A 271 11.11 6.41 -4.43
N MET A 272 10.06 5.61 -4.28
CA MET A 272 8.70 6.12 -4.11
C MET A 272 8.49 6.88 -2.81
N GLU A 273 9.15 6.52 -1.71
CA GLU A 273 9.05 7.29 -0.46
C GLU A 273 9.78 8.65 -0.58
N LYS A 274 10.91 8.69 -1.28
CA LYS A 274 11.63 9.94 -1.62
C LYS A 274 10.76 10.82 -2.53
N GLU A 275 10.10 10.26 -3.54
CA GLU A 275 9.11 10.99 -4.35
C GLU A 275 7.92 11.49 -3.54
N ARG A 276 7.35 10.67 -2.64
CA ARG A 276 6.20 11.06 -1.83
C ARG A 276 6.55 12.22 -0.90
N LYS A 277 7.70 12.15 -0.21
CA LYS A 277 8.24 13.24 0.63
C LYS A 277 8.48 14.51 -0.19
N ALA A 278 8.95 14.40 -1.44
CA ALA A 278 9.12 15.55 -2.33
C ALA A 278 7.78 16.18 -2.74
N LYS A 279 6.78 15.37 -3.10
CA LYS A 279 5.41 15.81 -3.45
C LYS A 279 4.68 16.44 -2.25
N GLU A 280 4.79 15.83 -1.07
CA GLU A 280 4.29 16.38 0.20
C GLU A 280 4.94 17.75 0.51
N ALA A 281 6.26 17.87 0.34
CA ALA A 281 6.98 19.13 0.53
C ALA A 281 6.59 20.20 -0.51
N GLU A 282 6.38 19.83 -1.77
CA GLU A 282 5.89 20.75 -2.80
C GLU A 282 4.46 21.21 -2.50
N GLU A 283 3.56 20.32 -2.09
CA GLU A 283 2.19 20.69 -1.67
C GLU A 283 2.19 21.63 -0.48
N VAL A 284 3.01 21.36 0.54
CA VAL A 284 3.16 22.26 1.71
C VAL A 284 3.73 23.61 1.29
N ALA A 285 4.76 23.63 0.42
CA ALA A 285 5.33 24.86 -0.11
C ALA A 285 4.33 25.63 -1.01
N LYS A 286 3.44 24.93 -1.72
CA LYS A 286 2.38 25.51 -2.54
C LYS A 286 1.28 26.12 -1.67
N LYS A 287 0.78 25.38 -0.66
CA LYS A 287 -0.17 25.90 0.35
C LYS A 287 0.39 27.14 1.05
N GLN A 288 1.64 27.10 1.51
CA GLN A 288 2.32 28.27 2.10
C GLN A 288 2.48 29.45 1.13
N LYS A 289 2.61 29.23 -0.19
CA LYS A 289 2.62 30.31 -1.19
C LYS A 289 1.21 30.88 -1.40
N GLU A 290 0.20 30.02 -1.52
CA GLU A 290 -1.20 30.42 -1.67
C GLU A 290 -1.70 31.22 -0.47
N ASP A 291 -1.35 30.81 0.76
CA ASP A 291 -1.74 31.53 1.97
C ASP A 291 -1.03 32.88 2.10
N LYS A 292 0.28 32.96 1.79
CA LYS A 292 1.00 34.24 1.70
C LYS A 292 0.43 35.17 0.62
N ILE A 293 -0.08 34.61 -0.49
CA ILE A 293 -0.75 35.39 -1.54
C ILE A 293 -2.10 35.92 -1.06
N LYS A 294 -2.88 35.14 -0.29
CA LYS A 294 -4.12 35.60 0.37
C LYS A 294 -3.83 36.73 1.35
N GLU A 295 -2.87 36.54 2.27
CA GLU A 295 -2.44 37.58 3.23
C GLU A 295 -2.01 38.89 2.55
N GLN A 296 -1.34 38.81 1.39
CA GLN A 296 -0.98 40.00 0.60
C GLN A 296 -2.16 40.62 -0.18
N PHE A 297 -3.19 39.84 -0.54
CA PHE A 297 -4.39 40.35 -1.20
C PHE A 297 -5.38 40.99 -0.21
N ASP A 298 -5.62 40.35 0.94
CA ASP A 298 -6.54 40.86 1.97
C ASP A 298 -6.04 42.20 2.56
N ASN A 299 -4.72 42.34 2.76
CA ASN A 299 -4.12 43.63 3.14
C ASN A 299 -4.45 44.75 2.12
N LYS A 300 -4.30 44.46 0.81
CA LYS A 300 -4.64 45.41 -0.27
C LYS A 300 -6.14 45.70 -0.37
N GLY A 301 -7.00 44.76 0.02
CA GLY A 301 -8.43 45.00 0.17
C GLY A 301 -8.71 46.17 1.12
N SER A 302 -8.02 46.22 2.27
CA SER A 302 -8.20 47.30 3.24
C SER A 302 -7.77 48.68 2.72
N ASP A 303 -6.75 48.75 1.87
CA ASP A 303 -6.27 50.02 1.30
C ASP A 303 -7.19 50.55 0.20
N TRP A 304 -7.76 49.67 -0.63
CA TRP A 304 -8.80 50.05 -1.61
C TRP A 304 -10.02 50.70 -0.94
N GLU A 305 -10.45 50.21 0.23
CA GLU A 305 -11.58 50.79 0.95
C GLU A 305 -11.26 52.17 1.54
N LYS A 306 -10.03 52.35 2.04
CA LYS A 306 -9.53 53.66 2.51
C LYS A 306 -9.45 54.66 1.35
N ASP A 307 -8.84 54.28 0.22
CA ASP A 307 -8.72 55.15 -0.96
C ASP A 307 -10.10 55.54 -1.51
N LYS A 308 -11.03 54.59 -1.58
CA LYS A 308 -12.42 54.85 -2.00
C LYS A 308 -13.13 55.83 -1.05
N ALA A 309 -12.93 55.71 0.26
CA ALA A 309 -13.46 56.65 1.24
C ALA A 309 -12.80 58.04 1.14
N VAL A 310 -11.49 58.10 0.88
CA VAL A 310 -10.76 59.38 0.63
C VAL A 310 -11.30 60.07 -0.62
N VAL A 311 -11.46 59.35 -1.74
CA VAL A 311 -12.04 59.91 -2.99
C VAL A 311 -13.48 60.38 -2.77
N GLN A 312 -14.32 59.63 -2.05
CA GLN A 312 -15.68 60.06 -1.72
C GLN A 312 -15.68 61.33 -0.84
N ASN A 313 -14.81 61.42 0.17
CA ASN A 313 -14.68 62.60 1.01
C ASN A 313 -14.17 63.82 0.23
N LEU A 314 -13.23 63.65 -0.71
CA LEU A 314 -12.76 64.73 -1.58
C LEU A 314 -13.87 65.25 -2.51
N VAL A 315 -14.65 64.36 -3.13
CA VAL A 315 -15.81 64.72 -3.96
C VAL A 315 -16.89 65.43 -3.12
N GLN A 316 -17.12 64.98 -1.88
CA GLN A 316 -18.08 65.61 -0.97
C GLN A 316 -17.60 66.99 -0.50
N LYS A 317 -16.29 67.16 -0.26
CA LYS A 317 -15.67 68.44 0.09
C LYS A 317 -15.76 69.45 -1.06
N ALA A 318 -15.39 69.05 -2.27
CA ALA A 318 -15.53 69.89 -3.47
C ALA A 318 -16.99 70.34 -3.68
N LYS A 319 -17.97 69.44 -3.56
CA LYS A 319 -19.41 69.78 -3.65
C LYS A 319 -19.90 70.70 -2.53
N ASN A 320 -19.25 70.71 -1.37
CA ASN A 320 -19.56 71.64 -0.29
C ASN A 320 -18.90 73.01 -0.50
N GLU A 321 -17.68 73.04 -1.06
CA GLU A 321 -16.97 74.26 -1.44
C GLU A 321 -17.69 74.98 -2.60
N GLU A 322 -18.13 74.25 -3.64
CA GLU A 322 -19.03 74.77 -4.69
C GLU A 322 -20.33 75.34 -4.11
N LYS A 323 -20.93 74.68 -3.10
CA LYS A 323 -22.15 75.17 -2.43
C LYS A 323 -21.89 76.41 -1.59
N GLU A 324 -20.74 76.51 -0.90
CA GLU A 324 -20.36 77.73 -0.21
C GLU A 324 -20.10 78.89 -1.17
N GLU A 325 -19.42 78.66 -2.30
CA GLU A 325 -19.26 79.68 -3.33
C GLU A 325 -20.61 80.10 -3.93
N ALA A 326 -21.47 79.14 -4.28
CA ALA A 326 -22.81 79.42 -4.80
C ALA A 326 -23.64 80.23 -3.79
N LYS A 327 -23.56 79.88 -2.50
CA LYS A 327 -24.26 80.61 -1.43
C LYS A 327 -23.70 82.02 -1.21
N LYS A 328 -22.37 82.20 -1.20
CA LYS A 328 -21.72 83.52 -1.16
C LYS A 328 -22.14 84.38 -2.37
N ARG A 329 -22.23 83.78 -3.56
CA ARG A 329 -22.72 84.45 -4.80
C ARG A 329 -24.22 84.78 -4.75
N GLU A 330 -25.05 83.98 -4.07
CA GLU A 330 -26.46 84.34 -3.80
C GLU A 330 -26.60 85.45 -2.77
N ASP A 331 -25.85 85.40 -1.68
CA ASP A 331 -25.94 86.39 -0.60
C ASP A 331 -25.40 87.76 -1.07
N GLU A 332 -24.34 87.77 -1.90
CA GLU A 332 -23.93 88.96 -2.65
C GLU A 332 -25.03 89.48 -3.61
N LYS A 333 -25.75 88.60 -4.31
CA LYS A 333 -26.86 89.02 -5.17
C LYS A 333 -27.99 89.65 -4.36
N LYS A 334 -28.41 89.04 -3.26
CA LYS A 334 -29.48 89.55 -2.37
C LYS A 334 -29.10 90.91 -1.78
N ALA A 335 -27.84 91.08 -1.35
CA ALA A 335 -27.32 92.38 -0.92
C ALA A 335 -27.34 93.44 -2.05
N LYS A 336 -26.94 93.05 -3.27
CA LYS A 336 -26.95 93.92 -4.46
C LYS A 336 -28.37 94.24 -4.96
N GLU A 337 -29.35 93.37 -4.74
CA GLU A 337 -30.75 93.60 -5.12
C GLU A 337 -31.49 94.49 -4.11
N ALA A 338 -31.28 94.30 -2.80
CA ALA A 338 -31.80 95.21 -1.77
C ALA A 338 -31.29 96.65 -1.97
N ALA A 339 -30.02 96.82 -2.33
CA ALA A 339 -29.44 98.11 -2.71
C ALA A 339 -30.00 98.68 -4.03
N LYS A 340 -30.52 97.83 -4.93
CA LYS A 340 -31.09 98.23 -6.23
C LYS A 340 -32.56 98.62 -6.14
N GLU A 341 -33.30 98.06 -5.19
CA GLU A 341 -34.70 98.38 -4.94
C GLU A 341 -34.83 99.78 -4.34
N ALA A 342 -33.99 100.13 -3.35
CA ALA A 342 -33.86 101.47 -2.80
C ALA A 342 -33.40 102.55 -3.81
N ALA A 343 -32.86 102.15 -4.97
CA ALA A 343 -32.45 103.05 -6.05
C ALA A 343 -33.48 103.14 -7.20
N LYS A 344 -34.53 102.30 -7.20
CA LYS A 344 -35.41 102.11 -8.38
C LYS A 344 -36.61 103.05 -8.46
N GLU A 345 -36.93 103.78 -7.40
CA GLU A 345 -37.89 104.91 -7.47
C GLU A 345 -37.27 106.17 -8.08
N ALA A 346 -35.94 106.30 -8.14
CA ALA A 346 -35.25 107.56 -8.42
C ALA A 346 -34.82 107.78 -9.89
N ALA A 347 -34.91 106.77 -10.77
CA ALA A 347 -34.43 106.87 -12.15
C ALA A 347 -35.26 106.04 -13.14
N LYS A 348 -36.21 106.70 -13.84
CA LYS A 348 -37.04 106.07 -14.89
C LYS A 348 -37.10 106.87 -16.21
N GLU A 349 -36.08 107.68 -16.45
CA GLU A 349 -35.74 108.39 -17.70
C GLU A 349 -34.19 108.45 -17.77
N ALA A 350 -33.48 108.36 -18.90
CA ALA A 350 -33.81 108.02 -20.29
C ALA A 350 -32.58 107.32 -20.95
N ALA A 351 -32.63 106.90 -22.22
CA ALA A 351 -31.57 106.07 -22.84
C ALA A 351 -31.18 106.45 -24.30
N LYS A 352 -29.88 106.26 -24.62
CA LYS A 352 -29.11 106.36 -25.90
C LYS A 352 -27.63 105.98 -25.58
N GLU A 353 -26.67 105.62 -26.45
CA GLU A 353 -26.50 105.10 -27.84
C GLU A 353 -25.01 104.57 -27.88
N ASP A 354 -24.37 103.95 -28.89
CA ASP A 354 -24.63 103.61 -30.30
C ASP A 354 -24.00 102.21 -30.66
N ALA A 355 -22.91 102.13 -31.45
CA ALA A 355 -22.26 100.90 -31.97
C ALA A 355 -20.77 100.78 -31.55
N LYS A 356 -19.72 100.29 -32.27
CA LYS A 356 -19.39 99.87 -33.67
C LYS A 356 -18.03 99.07 -33.61
N GLU A 357 -17.35 98.45 -34.60
CA GLU A 357 -17.38 98.25 -36.07
C GLU A 357 -16.47 97.00 -36.43
N GLU A 358 -16.71 96.28 -37.56
CA GLU A 358 -15.81 95.41 -38.41
C GLU A 358 -14.75 94.38 -37.86
N ALA A 359 -14.21 93.38 -38.61
CA ALA A 359 -14.73 92.37 -39.60
C ALA A 359 -13.63 91.36 -40.11
N LYS A 360 -14.04 90.24 -40.78
CA LYS A 360 -13.28 89.31 -41.72
C LYS A 360 -12.24 88.30 -41.15
N ASP A 361 -11.88 87.13 -41.74
CA ASP A 361 -12.34 86.27 -42.89
C ASP A 361 -11.83 84.78 -42.77
N ASP A 362 -12.48 83.81 -43.46
CA ASP A 362 -12.12 82.48 -44.08
C ASP A 362 -10.83 81.63 -43.78
N ALA A 363 -10.64 80.32 -44.17
CA ALA A 363 -11.49 79.10 -44.38
C ALA A 363 -10.70 77.82 -44.86
N LYS A 364 -11.21 76.58 -44.59
CA LYS A 364 -10.98 75.24 -45.27
C LYS A 364 -9.55 74.60 -45.33
N ALA A 365 -9.25 73.34 -45.73
CA ALA A 365 -9.85 71.95 -45.75
C ALA A 365 -8.74 70.94 -46.29
N ASP A 366 -8.84 69.65 -46.68
CA ASP A 366 -9.85 68.57 -46.87
C ASP A 366 -9.18 67.15 -47.07
N LYS A 367 -9.81 66.01 -46.66
CA LYS A 367 -9.58 64.56 -47.09
C LYS A 367 -8.17 63.88 -46.96
N ALA A 368 -7.92 62.58 -47.31
CA ALA A 368 -8.52 61.21 -47.15
C ALA A 368 -7.60 60.16 -47.89
N ASP A 369 -7.72 58.82 -48.03
CA ASP A 369 -8.63 57.72 -47.56
C ASP A 369 -8.00 56.29 -47.79
N SER A 370 -8.65 55.19 -47.33
CA SER A 370 -8.55 53.76 -47.78
C SER A 370 -7.26 52.90 -47.52
N ALA A 371 -7.20 51.61 -47.93
CA ALA A 371 -7.69 50.39 -47.22
C ALA A 371 -7.15 49.02 -47.81
N LYS A 372 -7.14 47.92 -47.01
CA LYS A 372 -7.11 46.46 -47.40
C LYS A 372 -5.82 45.89 -48.10
N ASP A 373 -5.46 44.59 -48.12
CA ASP A 373 -5.84 43.32 -47.40
C ASP A 373 -4.72 42.23 -47.56
N GLU A 374 -4.99 40.96 -47.18
CA GLU A 374 -4.31 39.68 -47.56
C GLU A 374 -3.11 39.10 -46.73
N LYS A 375 -2.78 37.82 -47.00
CA LYS A 375 -2.10 36.84 -46.11
C LYS A 375 -1.61 35.59 -46.88
N PRO A 376 -0.53 34.90 -46.45
CA PRO A 376 -0.52 33.41 -46.52
C PRO A 376 0.07 32.71 -45.27
N LYS A 377 0.29 31.38 -45.35
CA LYS A 377 0.79 30.47 -44.30
C LYS A 377 2.12 29.81 -44.71
N GLU A 378 2.89 29.29 -43.76
CA GLU A 378 3.53 27.95 -43.90
C GLU A 378 3.91 27.32 -42.54
N ALA A 379 4.47 26.10 -42.55
CA ALA A 379 4.96 25.31 -41.40
C ALA A 379 6.21 24.50 -41.87
N VAL A 380 7.10 23.92 -41.05
CA VAL A 380 6.97 22.74 -40.17
C VAL A 380 8.36 22.48 -39.55
N LYS A 381 8.48 21.93 -38.32
CA LYS A 381 9.52 20.91 -38.00
C LYS A 381 9.29 20.15 -36.68
N LYS A 382 9.84 18.92 -36.62
CA LYS A 382 10.03 18.08 -35.43
C LYS A 382 11.51 18.07 -35.06
N GLU A 383 11.82 17.77 -33.79
CA GLU A 383 12.98 16.97 -33.38
C GLU A 383 12.72 16.38 -31.98
N GLY A 384 13.57 15.44 -31.53
CA GLY A 384 13.47 14.75 -30.24
C GLY A 384 14.73 13.94 -29.95
N ALA A 385 14.97 13.54 -28.70
CA ALA A 385 16.21 12.87 -28.29
C ALA A 385 16.04 11.95 -27.07
N ASP A 386 16.78 10.85 -27.05
CA ASP A 386 16.93 9.91 -25.92
C ASP A 386 18.13 10.26 -25.01
N ALA A 387 17.99 10.01 -23.72
CA ALA A 387 19.09 9.72 -22.78
C ALA A 387 18.52 8.82 -21.66
N LYS A 388 18.83 7.52 -21.62
CA LYS A 388 20.06 6.84 -21.15
C LYS A 388 20.20 6.74 -19.63
N LYS A 389 20.63 5.55 -19.20
CA LYS A 389 20.86 5.13 -17.82
C LYS A 389 22.22 5.60 -17.33
N ASP A 390 22.33 5.94 -16.05
CA ASP A 390 23.59 5.95 -15.31
C ASP A 390 23.54 4.92 -14.17
N ALA A 391 24.70 4.35 -13.83
CA ALA A 391 24.85 3.35 -12.78
C ALA A 391 25.91 3.80 -11.77
N VAL A 392 25.51 3.96 -10.51
CA VAL A 392 26.39 4.35 -9.40
C VAL A 392 26.61 3.15 -8.47
N LYS A 393 27.81 3.05 -7.90
CA LYS A 393 28.25 1.90 -7.11
C LYS A 393 27.59 1.83 -5.73
N ARG A 394 27.47 0.61 -5.21
CA ARG A 394 27.16 0.32 -3.80
C ARG A 394 28.40 0.63 -2.93
N GLU A 395 28.19 1.35 -1.85
CA GLU A 395 28.88 1.22 -0.56
C GLU A 395 28.08 2.00 0.50
N GLU A 396 28.18 1.62 1.77
CA GLU A 396 27.55 2.26 2.95
C GLU A 396 26.02 2.52 2.93
N ILE A 397 25.27 1.59 3.54
CA ILE A 397 24.22 1.89 4.56
C ILE A 397 24.19 0.69 5.51
N HIS A 398 24.41 0.94 6.79
CA HIS A 398 24.16 0.04 7.90
C HIS A 398 23.65 0.92 9.06
N GLU A 399 22.69 0.42 9.85
CA GLU A 399 21.93 1.18 10.87
C GLU A 399 21.00 2.29 10.33
N ALA A 400 19.68 2.18 10.59
CA ALA A 400 18.73 3.30 10.82
C ALA A 400 17.23 2.89 10.89
N TRP A 401 16.86 1.81 11.57
CA TRP A 401 15.43 1.50 11.87
C TRP A 401 15.22 1.05 13.33
N GLY A 402 15.56 1.94 14.27
CA GLY A 402 15.05 1.86 15.64
C GLY A 402 13.65 2.50 15.69
N VAL A 403 12.68 1.83 16.33
CA VAL A 403 11.29 2.32 16.42
C VAL A 403 11.13 3.24 17.64
N ASP A 404 10.70 4.47 17.39
CA ASP A 404 10.51 5.52 18.41
C ASP A 404 9.13 5.37 19.08
N GLU A 405 9.04 4.59 20.17
CA GLU A 405 7.81 4.48 20.96
C GLU A 405 7.51 5.81 21.68
N LYS A 406 6.33 6.40 21.42
CA LYS A 406 5.84 7.57 22.15
C LYS A 406 4.60 7.26 22.98
N GLU A 407 4.75 7.48 24.28
CA GLU A 407 3.75 7.26 25.31
C GLU A 407 2.42 7.97 25.01
N LYS A 408 1.29 7.26 25.19
CA LYS A 408 -0.03 7.89 25.33
C LYS A 408 -0.35 8.06 26.81
N ALA A 409 -0.08 9.24 27.35
CA ALA A 409 -0.50 9.61 28.70
C ALA A 409 -2.04 9.59 28.80
N ALA A 410 -2.58 8.89 29.80
CA ALA A 410 -4.02 8.81 30.05
C ALA A 410 -4.55 10.11 30.71
N PRO A 411 -5.79 10.54 30.41
CA PRO A 411 -6.42 11.68 31.08
C PRO A 411 -6.78 11.33 32.53
N LYS A 412 -6.63 12.30 33.44
CA LYS A 412 -7.03 12.16 34.85
C LYS A 412 -8.52 12.41 35.06
N GLN A 413 -9.14 11.60 35.91
CA GLN A 413 -10.20 12.01 36.85
C GLN A 413 -9.81 11.50 38.25
#